data_AF-A0A9N8EKI8-F1
#
_entry.id   AF-A0A9N8EKI8-F1
#
_cell.length_a   1.000
_cell.length_b   1.000
_cell.length_c   1.000
_cell.angle_alpha   90.00
_cell.angle_beta   90.00
_cell.angle_gamma   90.00
#
_symmetry.space_group_name_H-M   'P 1'
#
loop_
_entity.id
_entity.type
_entity.pdbx_description
1 polymer ?
#
loop_
_entity_poly.entity_id
_entity_poly.type
_entity_poly.pdbx_seq_one_letter_code
_entity_poly.pdbx_strand_id
1 'polypeptide(L)'
;MASPFLNPHPRQLYVVHCFDGPSATERLSSVADPAPNSPNHRRMCGVHRVECYEEHVAYQLSTSKPKHDCFIQKVAAAPKLAKDGLTIVGSSFLLRGTQEECSRFIQNDPYYKKSVWASVSIQRYLDSSSTGRAFPPTKLLHPVPVKRTYGIQPIQGDQINGALQLHAGTA
;
A
#
# COMPACT_ATOMS: atom_id res chain seq x y z
N MET A 1 10.76 21.92 -33.56
CA MET A 1 11.68 21.15 -32.71
C MET A 1 11.12 21.15 -31.31
N ALA A 2 10.61 20.02 -30.82
CA ALA A 2 10.05 19.92 -29.48
C ALA A 2 11.20 19.91 -28.46
N SER A 3 11.16 20.84 -27.51
CA SER A 3 12.11 20.92 -26.41
C SER A 3 12.06 19.61 -25.61
N PRO A 4 13.19 18.97 -25.26
CA PRO A 4 13.18 17.82 -24.38
C PRO A 4 12.77 18.33 -23.00
N PHE A 5 11.48 18.25 -22.70
CA PHE A 5 10.97 18.47 -21.35
C PHE A 5 11.66 17.46 -20.43
N LEU A 6 12.76 17.91 -19.82
CA LEU A 6 13.27 17.34 -18.58
C LEU A 6 12.07 17.21 -17.66
N ASN A 7 11.69 15.96 -17.35
CA ASN A 7 10.67 15.70 -16.35
C ASN A 7 11.06 16.52 -15.10
N PRO A 8 10.25 17.51 -14.67
CA PRO A 8 10.66 18.49 -13.65
C PRO A 8 10.91 17.85 -12.28
N HIS A 9 10.53 16.58 -12.12
CA HIS A 9 10.76 15.80 -10.91
C HIS A 9 11.59 14.54 -11.24
N PRO A 10 12.85 14.46 -10.77
CA PRO A 10 13.62 13.24 -10.90
C PRO A 10 12.91 12.12 -10.12
N ARG A 11 12.84 10.92 -10.71
CA ARG A 11 12.29 9.74 -10.04
C ARG A 11 13.13 9.44 -8.79
N GLN A 12 12.47 9.36 -7.65
CA GLN A 12 13.08 9.15 -6.33
C GLN A 12 12.57 7.85 -5.71
N LEU A 13 13.20 7.41 -4.63
CA LEU A 13 12.63 6.34 -3.80
C LEU A 13 11.55 6.91 -2.88
N TYR A 14 10.46 6.16 -2.74
CA TYR A 14 9.38 6.44 -1.81
C TYR A 14 9.09 5.18 -1.01
N VAL A 15 9.01 5.35 0.31
CA VAL A 15 8.42 4.33 1.18
C VAL A 15 6.93 4.62 1.30
N VAL A 16 6.13 3.59 1.07
CA VAL A 16 4.69 3.66 1.19
C VAL A 16 4.25 2.67 2.27
N HIS A 17 3.45 3.15 3.22
CA HIS A 17 2.77 2.31 4.19
C HIS A 17 1.28 2.43 3.97
N CYS A 18 0.62 1.30 3.78
CA CYS A 18 -0.83 1.21 3.76
C CYS A 18 -1.24 0.42 5.00
N PHE A 19 -2.06 1.01 5.86
CA PHE A 19 -2.57 0.36 7.06
C PHE A 19 -4.03 0.00 6.85
N ASP A 20 -4.39 -1.21 7.24
CA ASP A 20 -5.76 -1.66 7.16
C ASP A 20 -6.63 -0.97 8.23
N GLY A 21 -7.95 -0.97 8.03
CA GLY A 21 -8.90 -0.49 9.03
C GLY A 21 -9.06 -1.41 10.25
N PRO A 22 -9.86 -1.01 11.25
CA PRO A 22 -10.17 -1.84 12.42
C PRO A 22 -10.73 -3.23 12.05
N SER A 23 -11.45 -3.31 10.94
CA SER A 23 -11.99 -4.55 10.36
C SER A 23 -10.91 -5.55 9.91
N ALA A 24 -9.63 -5.15 9.85
CA ALA A 24 -8.52 -6.07 9.58
C ALA A 24 -8.38 -7.18 10.62
N THR A 25 -8.94 -6.97 11.81
CA THR A 25 -8.95 -7.94 12.92
C THR A 25 -10.24 -8.76 12.99
N GLU A 26 -11.27 -8.40 12.22
CA GLU A 26 -12.46 -9.22 12.09
C GLU A 26 -12.07 -10.51 11.38
N ARG A 27 -11.97 -11.58 12.17
CA ARG A 27 -11.73 -12.92 11.66
C ARG A 27 -12.98 -13.36 10.88
N LEU A 28 -12.78 -14.09 9.79
CA LEU A 28 -13.81 -15.03 9.34
C LEU A 28 -14.00 -16.06 10.46
N SER A 29 -15.01 -15.87 11.30
CA SER A 29 -15.41 -16.83 12.33
C SER A 29 -15.90 -18.17 11.75
N SER A 30 -16.04 -18.27 10.42
CA SER A 30 -16.61 -19.40 9.69
C SER A 30 -15.62 -20.16 8.80
N VAL A 31 -14.37 -19.69 8.65
CA VAL A 31 -13.37 -20.45 7.88
C VAL A 31 -12.65 -21.35 8.86
N ALA A 32 -12.98 -22.64 8.79
CA ALA A 32 -12.27 -23.70 9.50
C ALA A 32 -10.75 -23.44 9.44
N ASP A 33 -10.07 -23.66 10.55
CA ASP A 33 -8.62 -23.48 10.63
C ASP A 33 -7.98 -24.05 9.35
N PRO A 34 -7.23 -23.22 8.60
CA PRO A 34 -6.56 -23.73 7.41
C PRO A 34 -5.75 -24.97 7.80
N ALA A 35 -5.62 -25.95 6.91
CA ALA A 35 -4.81 -27.14 7.19
C ALA A 35 -3.37 -26.72 7.56
N PRO A 36 -2.69 -27.37 8.53
CA PRO A 36 -1.39 -26.97 9.12
C PRO A 36 -0.25 -26.66 8.13
N ASN A 37 -0.41 -27.07 6.86
CA ASN A 37 0.55 -26.90 5.78
C ASN A 37 0.09 -25.96 4.65
N SER A 38 -1.03 -25.25 4.80
CA SER A 38 -1.44 -24.25 3.80
C SER A 38 -0.46 -23.06 3.84
N PRO A 39 0.02 -22.55 2.69
CA PRO A 39 0.80 -21.31 2.66
C PRO A 39 0.07 -20.13 3.31
N ASN A 40 -1.26 -20.20 3.35
CA ASN A 40 -2.15 -19.22 3.99
C ASN A 40 -2.41 -19.50 5.48
N HIS A 41 -1.95 -20.64 6.04
CA HIS A 41 -2.16 -20.98 7.46
C HIS A 41 -1.44 -20.01 8.41
N ARG A 42 -0.28 -19.50 8.02
CA ARG A 42 0.62 -18.84 8.97
C ARG A 42 0.37 -17.35 9.16
N ARG A 43 -0.61 -16.76 8.48
CA ARG A 43 -0.84 -15.32 8.54
C ARG A 43 -2.31 -15.01 8.73
N MET A 44 -2.63 -14.43 9.88
CA MET A 44 -3.99 -13.97 10.14
C MET A 44 -4.25 -12.74 9.29
N CYS A 45 -5.33 -12.74 8.52
CA CYS A 45 -5.64 -11.69 7.55
C CYS A 45 -7.13 -11.35 7.64
N GLY A 46 -7.48 -10.07 7.62
CA GLY A 46 -8.88 -9.64 7.67
C GLY A 46 -9.67 -10.11 6.45
N VAL A 47 -10.97 -10.35 6.62
CA VAL A 47 -11.89 -10.86 5.58
C VAL A 47 -11.75 -10.10 4.25
N HIS A 48 -11.79 -8.77 4.32
CA HIS A 48 -11.73 -7.89 3.17
C HIS A 48 -10.45 -8.06 2.34
N ARG A 49 -9.32 -8.38 2.98
CA ARG A 49 -8.07 -8.65 2.26
C ARG A 49 -8.15 -9.94 1.47
N VAL A 50 -8.74 -10.97 2.05
CA VAL A 50 -8.84 -12.31 1.44
C VAL A 50 -9.74 -12.23 0.21
N GLU A 51 -10.88 -11.55 0.31
CA GLU A 51 -11.88 -11.40 -0.76
C GLU A 51 -11.33 -10.76 -2.05
N CYS A 52 -10.32 -9.89 -1.95
CA CYS A 52 -9.73 -9.23 -3.10
C CYS A 52 -8.22 -9.48 -3.26
N TYR A 53 -7.68 -10.50 -2.58
CA TYR A 53 -6.25 -10.82 -2.63
C TYR A 53 -5.78 -11.17 -4.04
N GLU A 54 -6.56 -11.96 -4.78
CA GLU A 54 -6.19 -12.37 -6.14
C GLU A 54 -6.10 -11.17 -7.09
N GLU A 55 -7.07 -10.25 -7.04
CA GLU A 55 -7.05 -9.01 -7.81
C GLU A 55 -5.86 -8.12 -7.41
N HIS A 56 -5.59 -8.00 -6.11
CA HIS A 56 -4.45 -7.24 -5.59
C HIS A 56 -3.14 -7.82 -6.15
N VAL A 57 -2.93 -9.13 -6.06
CA VAL A 57 -1.73 -9.80 -6.59
C VAL A 57 -1.62 -9.62 -8.11
N ALA A 58 -2.71 -9.77 -8.85
CA ALA A 58 -2.74 -9.57 -10.30
C ALA A 58 -2.35 -8.12 -10.67
N TYR A 59 -2.89 -7.13 -9.96
CA TYR A 59 -2.53 -5.72 -10.11
C TYR A 59 -1.05 -5.47 -9.82
N GLN A 60 -0.52 -6.08 -8.75
CA GLN A 60 0.90 -5.99 -8.42
C GLN A 60 1.79 -6.63 -9.51
N LEU A 61 1.37 -7.73 -10.12
CA LEU A 61 2.14 -8.33 -11.22
C LEU A 61 2.05 -7.50 -12.50
N SER A 62 0.89 -6.96 -12.85
CA SER A 62 0.69 -6.19 -14.09
C SER A 62 1.44 -4.86 -14.07
N THR A 63 1.39 -4.13 -12.95
CA THR A 63 2.06 -2.82 -12.77
C THR A 63 3.58 -2.90 -12.67
N SER A 64 4.14 -4.11 -12.61
CA SER A 64 5.60 -4.31 -12.71
C SER A 64 6.08 -4.31 -14.17
N LYS A 65 5.16 -4.33 -15.16
CA LYS A 65 5.49 -4.34 -16.58
C LYS A 65 5.62 -2.90 -17.11
N PRO A 66 6.74 -2.52 -17.78
CA PRO A 66 6.97 -1.16 -18.27
C PRO A 66 5.90 -0.58 -19.21
N LYS A 67 5.11 -1.43 -19.87
CA LYS A 67 4.04 -1.02 -20.80
C LYS A 67 2.70 -0.74 -20.12
N HIS A 68 2.59 -0.93 -18.81
CA HIS A 68 1.34 -0.73 -18.08
C HIS A 68 1.13 0.76 -17.75
N ASP A 69 -0.10 1.28 -17.85
CA ASP A 69 -0.38 2.71 -17.59
C ASP A 69 -0.08 3.15 -16.15
N CYS A 70 -0.21 2.23 -15.21
CA CYS A 70 0.19 2.39 -13.81
C CYS A 70 1.56 1.75 -13.50
N PHE A 71 2.47 1.65 -14.49
CA PHE A 71 3.80 1.09 -14.26
C PHE A 71 4.52 1.86 -13.16
N ILE A 72 5.08 1.12 -12.21
CA ILE A 72 6.01 1.66 -11.23
C ILE A 72 7.09 0.63 -10.90
N GLN A 73 8.33 1.09 -10.80
CA GLN A 73 9.41 0.21 -10.39
C GLN A 73 9.30 -0.07 -8.89
N LYS A 74 8.97 -1.31 -8.57
CA LYS A 74 8.96 -1.84 -7.20
C LYS A 74 10.33 -2.35 -6.82
N VAL A 75 10.94 -1.72 -5.82
CA VAL A 75 12.19 -2.19 -5.21
C VAL A 75 11.90 -3.27 -4.18
N ALA A 76 10.84 -3.10 -3.40
CA ALA A 76 10.36 -4.09 -2.45
C ALA A 76 8.85 -3.96 -2.23
N ALA A 77 8.20 -5.08 -1.90
CA ALA A 77 6.80 -5.14 -1.49
C ALA A 77 6.65 -6.25 -0.44
N ALA A 78 5.97 -5.97 0.67
CA ALA A 78 5.76 -6.92 1.75
C ALA A 78 4.50 -6.61 2.56
N PRO A 79 3.85 -7.61 3.18
CA PRO A 79 2.83 -7.37 4.18
C PRO A 79 3.44 -6.75 5.44
N LYS A 80 2.70 -5.85 6.09
CA LYS A 80 3.00 -5.38 7.45
C LYS A 80 2.36 -6.34 8.44
N LEU A 81 3.14 -6.79 9.41
CA LEU A 81 2.67 -7.66 10.47
C LEU A 81 2.43 -6.86 11.75
N ALA A 82 1.47 -7.28 12.56
CA ALA A 82 1.29 -6.82 13.92
C ALA A 82 2.45 -7.29 14.80
N LYS A 83 2.41 -6.89 16.08
CA LYS A 83 3.43 -7.27 17.07
C LYS A 83 3.53 -8.78 17.28
N ASP A 84 2.47 -9.52 16.99
CA ASP A 84 2.45 -10.99 17.08
C ASP A 84 3.27 -11.67 15.96
N GLY A 85 3.71 -10.94 14.94
CA GLY A 85 4.45 -11.49 13.80
C GLY A 85 3.61 -12.40 12.91
N LEU A 86 2.29 -12.44 13.08
CA LEU A 86 1.37 -13.35 12.39
C LEU A 86 0.25 -12.57 11.69
N THR A 87 -0.33 -11.58 12.36
CA THR A 87 -1.48 -10.83 11.85
C THR A 87 -1.03 -9.79 10.85
N ILE A 88 -1.54 -9.84 9.62
CA ILE A 88 -1.32 -8.81 8.61
C ILE A 88 -2.20 -7.61 8.93
N VAL A 89 -1.58 -6.44 9.06
CA VAL A 89 -2.25 -5.16 9.41
C VAL A 89 -2.03 -4.08 8.35
N GLY A 90 -1.49 -4.46 7.20
CA GLY A 90 -1.13 -3.51 6.17
C GLY A 90 -0.20 -4.06 5.11
N SER A 91 0.18 -3.17 4.20
CA SER A 91 1.16 -3.42 3.15
C SER A 91 2.25 -2.36 3.21
N SER A 92 3.46 -2.71 2.80
CA SER A 92 4.56 -1.76 2.66
C SER A 92 5.27 -1.94 1.33
N PHE A 93 5.58 -0.81 0.72
CA PHE A 93 6.24 -0.76 -0.58
C PHE A 93 7.43 0.17 -0.52
N LEU A 94 8.48 -0.19 -1.26
CA LEU A 94 9.56 0.71 -1.64
C LEU A 94 9.48 0.88 -3.16
N LEU A 95 9.10 2.08 -3.60
CA LEU A 95 8.77 2.40 -4.98
C LEU A 95 9.77 3.40 -5.55
N ARG A 96 10.08 3.29 -6.84
CA ARG A 96 10.83 4.32 -7.58
C ARG A 96 9.94 5.00 -8.61
N GLY A 97 9.71 6.29 -8.42
CA GLY A 97 8.85 7.10 -9.28
C GLY A 97 8.79 8.55 -8.82
N THR A 98 7.86 9.31 -9.37
CA THR A 98 7.41 10.58 -8.78
C THR A 98 6.40 10.31 -7.67
N GLN A 99 6.08 11.33 -6.87
CA GLN A 99 5.06 11.21 -5.84
C GLN A 99 3.68 10.90 -6.45
N GLU A 100 3.37 11.50 -7.60
CA GLU A 100 2.12 11.32 -8.34
C GLU A 100 2.00 9.91 -8.90
N GLU A 101 3.10 9.35 -9.43
CA GLU A 101 3.13 7.96 -9.87
C GLU A 101 2.87 7.00 -8.69
N CYS A 102 3.48 7.26 -7.53
CA CYS A 102 3.25 6.46 -6.32
C CYS A 102 1.79 6.56 -5.86
N SER A 103 1.24 7.77 -5.79
CA SER A 103 -0.16 7.99 -5.41
C SER A 103 -1.12 7.30 -6.37
N ARG A 104 -0.90 7.42 -7.68
CA ARG A 104 -1.72 6.79 -8.72
C ARG A 104 -1.64 5.26 -8.65
N PHE A 105 -0.47 4.69 -8.40
CA PHE A 105 -0.31 3.26 -8.17
C PHE A 105 -1.14 2.79 -6.97
N ILE A 106 -1.08 3.50 -5.84
CA ILE A 106 -1.86 3.13 -4.66
C ILE A 106 -3.36 3.28 -4.89
N GLN A 107 -3.81 4.39 -5.48
CA GLN A 107 -5.23 4.66 -5.74
C GLN A 107 -5.87 3.66 -6.72
N ASN A 108 -5.06 3.03 -7.57
CA ASN A 108 -5.55 2.03 -8.52
C ASN A 108 -5.54 0.59 -7.99
N ASP A 109 -4.90 0.35 -6.86
CA ASP A 109 -4.83 -0.96 -6.22
C ASP A 109 -6.23 -1.40 -5.73
N PRO A 110 -6.64 -2.66 -5.96
CA PRO A 110 -7.90 -3.21 -5.45
C PRO A 110 -8.08 -3.02 -3.94
N TYR A 111 -7.01 -3.09 -3.15
CA TYR A 111 -7.09 -2.85 -1.70
C TYR A 111 -7.46 -1.40 -1.36
N TYR A 112 -7.03 -0.43 -2.16
CA TYR A 112 -7.46 0.96 -1.98
C TYR A 112 -8.92 1.15 -2.41
N LYS A 113 -9.27 0.65 -3.61
CA LYS A 113 -10.62 0.80 -4.19
C LYS A 113 -11.72 0.13 -3.36
N LYS A 114 -11.40 -0.98 -2.68
CA LYS A 114 -12.30 -1.73 -1.81
C LYS A 114 -12.18 -1.33 -0.34
N SER A 115 -11.53 -0.21 -0.04
CA SER A 115 -11.39 0.34 1.31
C SER A 115 -10.79 -0.64 2.33
N VAL A 116 -9.92 -1.54 1.88
CA VAL A 116 -9.14 -2.42 2.78
C VAL A 116 -8.18 -1.57 3.60
N TRP A 117 -7.51 -0.62 2.94
CA TRP A 117 -6.61 0.32 3.58
C TRP A 117 -7.37 1.52 4.14
N ALA A 118 -7.36 1.68 5.46
CA ALA A 118 -7.95 2.84 6.13
C ALA A 118 -7.03 4.06 6.10
N SER A 119 -5.71 3.86 5.99
CA SER A 119 -4.77 4.97 5.84
C SER A 119 -3.58 4.60 4.96
N VAL A 120 -3.08 5.59 4.23
CA VAL A 120 -1.91 5.49 3.36
C VAL A 120 -0.97 6.64 3.68
N SER A 121 0.31 6.34 3.87
CA SER A 121 1.37 7.34 3.95
C SER A 121 2.39 7.11 2.83
N ILE A 122 2.70 8.15 2.07
CA ILE A 122 3.74 8.16 1.03
C ILE A 122 4.83 9.12 1.48
N GLN A 123 6.04 8.61 1.70
CA GLN A 123 7.16 9.41 2.20
C GLN A 123 8.38 9.21 1.29
N ARG A 124 9.05 10.31 0.95
CA ARG A 124 10.32 10.24 0.22
C ARG A 124 11.36 9.49 1.05
N TYR A 125 12.04 8.55 0.42
CA TYR A 125 13.12 7.76 1.00
C TYR A 125 14.47 8.15 0.36
N LEU A 126 15.51 8.29 1.19
CA LEU A 126 16.84 8.64 0.69
C LEU A 126 17.51 7.41 0.08
N ASP A 127 17.85 7.51 -1.19
CA ASP A 127 18.60 6.50 -1.92
C ASP A 127 20.09 6.82 -1.85
N SER A 128 20.85 6.03 -1.09
CA SER A 128 22.29 6.24 -0.97
C SER A 128 23.03 6.11 -2.30
N SER A 129 22.52 5.27 -3.22
CA SER A 129 23.12 5.09 -4.55
C SER A 129 22.98 6.32 -5.43
N SER A 130 21.94 7.14 -5.22
CA SER A 130 21.70 8.37 -5.99
C SER A 130 22.62 9.54 -5.63
N THR A 131 23.28 9.49 -4.47
CA THR A 131 24.08 10.63 -3.97
C THR A 131 25.53 10.64 -4.45
N GLY A 132 26.01 9.58 -5.11
CA GLY A 132 27.43 9.44 -5.50
C GLY A 132 28.43 9.48 -4.33
N ARG A 133 27.94 9.65 -3.10
CA ARG A 133 28.72 9.66 -1.87
C ARG A 133 28.64 8.27 -1.28
N ALA A 134 29.77 7.58 -1.24
CA ALA A 134 29.93 6.48 -0.31
C ALA A 134 29.58 7.01 1.08
N PHE A 135 28.53 6.48 1.71
CA PHE A 135 28.33 6.71 3.12
C PHE A 135 29.56 6.10 3.81
N PRO A 136 30.29 6.86 4.66
CA PRO A 136 31.35 6.25 5.45
C PRO A 136 30.71 5.10 6.24
N PRO A 137 31.40 3.96 6.40
CA PRO A 137 30.85 2.83 7.16
C PRO A 137 30.40 3.35 8.53
N THR A 138 29.10 3.32 8.76
CA THR A 138 28.50 3.84 9.97
C THR A 138 29.05 3.01 11.12
N LYS A 139 29.97 3.57 11.92
CA LYS A 139 30.16 3.08 13.29
C LYS A 139 28.78 3.17 13.93
N LEU A 140 28.26 2.04 14.42
CA LEU A 140 26.97 1.91 15.10
C LEU A 140 26.83 3.06 16.12
N LEU A 141 26.14 4.14 15.74
CA LEU A 141 25.81 5.21 16.64
C LEU A 141 24.59 4.74 17.44
N HIS A 142 24.70 4.85 18.76
CA HIS A 142 23.66 4.50 19.72
C HIS A 142 22.30 5.09 19.33
N PRO A 143 21.18 4.40 19.65
CA PRO A 143 19.86 4.84 19.23
C PRO A 143 19.53 6.23 19.80
N VAL A 144 19.27 7.18 18.90
CA VAL A 144 18.75 8.51 19.25
C VAL A 144 17.24 8.39 19.46
N PRO A 145 16.68 8.86 20.59
CA PRO A 145 15.23 8.83 20.82
C PRO A 145 14.53 9.82 19.89
N VAL A 146 13.75 9.27 18.94
CA VAL A 146 12.96 10.07 18.00
C VAL A 146 11.63 10.46 18.66
N LYS A 147 11.46 11.73 19.02
CA LYS A 147 10.12 12.30 19.25
C LYS A 147 9.52 12.64 17.88
N ARG A 148 8.49 11.90 17.45
CA ARG A 148 7.75 12.16 16.19
C ARG A 148 6.35 12.66 16.50
N THR A 149 6.04 13.84 16.00
CA THR A 149 4.68 14.35 15.81
C THR A 149 4.53 14.65 14.33
N TYR A 150 3.67 13.91 13.61
CA TYR A 150 3.25 14.26 12.25
C TYR A 150 1.77 13.96 12.08
N GLY A 151 1.06 14.94 11.51
CA GLY A 151 -0.38 14.94 11.31
C GLY A 151 -0.84 13.86 10.35
N ILE A 152 -1.83 13.09 10.81
CA ILE A 152 -2.65 12.19 10.00
C ILE A 152 -3.74 13.06 9.38
N GLN A 153 -3.86 13.11 8.05
CA GLN A 153 -5.08 13.62 7.44
C GLN A 153 -6.05 12.45 7.26
N PRO A 154 -7.24 12.47 7.90
CA PRO A 154 -8.26 11.47 7.68
C PRO A 154 -8.80 11.58 6.24
N ILE A 155 -9.13 10.44 5.65
CA ILE A 155 -9.87 10.39 4.39
C ILE A 155 -11.29 10.89 4.71
N GLN A 156 -11.71 12.02 4.15
CA GLN A 156 -13.09 12.52 4.29
C GLN A 156 -14.04 11.53 3.60
N GLY A 157 -14.74 10.74 4.40
CA GLY A 157 -15.88 9.94 3.98
C GLY A 157 -17.14 10.79 4.00
N ASP A 158 -17.43 11.48 2.91
CA ASP A 158 -18.73 12.07 2.65
C ASP A 158 -18.92 12.13 1.14
N GLN A 159 -19.59 11.11 0.58
CA GLN A 159 -20.33 11.10 -0.70
C GLN A 159 -20.75 9.66 -1.06
N ILE A 160 -21.52 8.98 -0.21
CA ILE A 160 -22.37 7.85 -0.63
C ILE A 160 -23.65 7.78 0.20
N ASN A 161 -24.53 8.77 0.04
CA ASN A 161 -25.94 8.61 0.39
C ASN A 161 -26.76 9.53 -0.53
N GLY A 162 -27.25 8.98 -1.63
CA GLY A 162 -28.14 9.71 -2.53
C GLY A 162 -28.27 9.09 -3.91
N ALA A 163 -28.95 7.93 -3.99
CA ALA A 163 -29.84 7.54 -5.10
C ALA A 163 -30.05 6.01 -5.10
N LEU A 164 -30.95 5.54 -4.24
CA LEU A 164 -31.64 4.26 -4.44
C LEU A 164 -33.13 4.59 -4.37
N GLN A 165 -33.67 5.16 -5.46
CA GLN A 165 -35.10 5.13 -5.69
C GLN A 165 -35.41 3.80 -6.38
N LEU A 166 -35.92 2.87 -5.58
CA LEU A 166 -36.61 1.68 -6.01
C LEU A 166 -37.91 2.10 -6.70
N HIS A 167 -37.99 1.96 -8.02
CA HIS A 167 -39.29 1.84 -8.69
C HIS A 167 -39.74 0.38 -8.59
N ALA A 168 -40.44 0.06 -7.50
CA ALA A 168 -41.38 -1.05 -7.49
C ALA A 168 -42.67 -0.58 -8.19
N GLY A 169 -43.13 -1.34 -9.18
CA GLY A 169 -44.31 -1.04 -9.98
C GLY A 169 -45.63 -1.49 -9.37
N THR A 170 -46.63 -1.59 -10.26
CA THR A 170 -48.06 -1.92 -10.11
C THR A 170 -48.97 -0.69 -9.88
N ALA A 171 -50.05 -0.46 -10.62
CA ALA A 171 -50.80 -1.26 -11.60
C ALA A 171 -51.32 -0.38 -12.76
#